data_AF-A0A7H9HX83-F1
#
_entry.id   AF-A0A7H9HX83-F1
#
_cell.length_a   1.000
_cell.length_b   1.000
_cell.length_c   1.000
_cell.angle_alpha   90.00
_cell.angle_beta   90.00
_cell.angle_gamma   90.00
#
_symmetry.space_group_name_H-M   'P 1'
#
loop_
_entity.id
_entity.type
_entity.pdbx_description
1 polymer ?
#
loop_
_entity_poly.entity_id
_entity_poly.type
_entity_poly.pdbx_seq_one_letter_code
_entity_poly.pdbx_strand_id
1 'polypeptide(L)'
;MGGKGIKGRGLTGIVGRCVYGKKVVVRSRMSEYFLKASGNQAVNVNPPTGLDYHITKQGSSWLWAVTSVFGLLVVVYAILFFIAEMRSNSLTRYSLAAPFLISFFMFFFYFTYASNLGWTGIQAEFGHVKVDNPVTGLTPGVRQIFYSRFVAWFLSWPLVLFLIELSSVSTTVQHSDTLSVLDMIHTLLVQIFSAYFWIIALLVGALIRSTYKWGYFTFGAVSMLIMEAILIRRQFVTLKTRAFNGAMLGFIMVIVWLYFICWGLSEGGNRIQPDSEAVFYGILDLILFAIYPAYLLFIIKAFGDWPAFSWRGGFARRTDEEHLEKPSGQPSVRQSGETAVPQTHANHAAGAPAAATGPALGPTAEHPPSAAGPTTMAEIPAANPIARETA
;
A
#
# COMPACT_ATOMS: atom_id res chain seq x y z
N MET A 1 -3.58 22.05 83.68
CA MET A 1 -4.61 21.16 84.28
C MET A 1 -5.77 21.16 83.30
N GLY A 2 -6.24 20.07 82.68
CA GLY A 2 -6.55 18.73 83.20
C GLY A 2 -8.09 18.65 83.40
N GLY A 3 -8.85 17.65 82.94
CA GLY A 3 -8.55 16.41 82.20
C GLY A 3 -9.34 15.22 82.75
N LYS A 4 -9.79 14.29 81.87
CA LYS A 4 -10.67 13.09 82.14
C LYS A 4 -12.18 13.43 82.28
N GLY A 5 -13.16 12.58 81.93
CA GLY A 5 -13.15 11.34 81.09
C GLY A 5 -13.91 10.12 81.67
N ILE A 6 -14.46 9.23 80.80
CA ILE A 6 -15.01 7.86 81.09
C ILE A 6 -16.39 7.89 81.82
N LYS A 7 -17.41 7.00 81.76
CA LYS A 7 -17.75 5.61 81.25
C LYS A 7 -19.28 5.57 80.88
N GLY A 8 -19.92 4.57 80.24
CA GLY A 8 -19.46 3.47 79.38
C GLY A 8 -20.25 2.12 79.43
N ARG A 9 -21.35 1.96 78.65
CA ARG A 9 -22.23 0.75 78.44
C ARG A 9 -23.23 0.42 79.59
N GLY A 10 -24.37 -0.29 79.37
CA GLY A 10 -25.02 -0.86 78.16
C GLY A 10 -26.22 -1.80 78.46
N LEU A 11 -26.80 -2.46 77.43
CA LEU A 11 -28.00 -3.38 77.43
C LEU A 11 -29.36 -2.65 77.70
N THR A 12 -30.57 -3.01 77.23
CA THR A 12 -31.18 -4.03 76.31
C THR A 12 -32.63 -3.54 75.94
N GLY A 13 -33.39 -4.01 74.93
CA GLY A 13 -33.14 -4.94 73.81
C GLY A 13 -34.28 -5.96 73.53
N ILE A 14 -35.37 -5.60 72.81
CA ILE A 14 -36.51 -6.51 72.42
C ILE A 14 -37.16 -6.13 71.06
N VAL A 15 -37.89 -7.08 70.44
CA VAL A 15 -38.53 -7.10 69.09
C VAL A 15 -40.04 -6.79 69.19
N GLY A 16 -40.82 -6.32 68.19
CA GLY A 16 -40.53 -5.84 66.83
C GLY A 16 -41.50 -6.38 65.74
N ARG A 17 -42.34 -5.51 65.14
CA ARG A 17 -43.03 -5.69 63.83
C ARG A 17 -43.84 -4.43 63.47
N CYS A 18 -44.23 -4.15 62.22
CA CYS A 18 -43.43 -3.98 61.00
C CYS A 18 -44.27 -3.20 59.97
N VAL A 19 -43.77 -2.10 59.39
CA VAL A 19 -44.46 -1.33 58.35
C VAL A 19 -43.50 -1.09 57.17
N TYR A 20 -43.51 -2.00 56.20
CA TYR A 20 -43.02 -1.72 54.85
C TYR A 20 -44.17 -1.14 54.03
N GLY A 21 -43.98 -0.16 53.15
CA GLY A 21 -42.74 0.55 52.86
C GLY A 21 -42.81 1.16 51.47
N LYS A 22 -43.12 2.46 51.37
CA LYS A 22 -43.11 3.15 50.07
C LYS A 22 -41.70 3.07 49.48
N LYS A 23 -41.52 2.32 48.38
CA LYS A 23 -40.31 2.41 47.56
C LYS A 23 -40.24 3.81 46.96
N VAL A 24 -39.55 4.72 47.65
CA VAL A 24 -39.05 5.94 47.04
C VAL A 24 -38.06 5.51 45.99
N VAL A 25 -38.48 5.51 44.73
CA VAL A 25 -37.59 5.28 43.60
C VAL A 25 -36.70 6.51 43.49
N VAL A 26 -35.57 6.48 44.20
CA VAL A 26 -34.48 7.42 44.02
C VAL A 26 -33.86 7.15 42.65
N ARG A 27 -34.52 7.64 41.60
CA ARG A 27 -34.00 7.65 40.24
C ARG A 27 -32.71 8.46 40.29
N SER A 28 -31.57 7.78 40.18
CA SER A 28 -30.29 8.42 40.41
C SER A 28 -30.11 9.58 39.43
N ARG A 29 -29.93 10.80 39.96
CA ARG A 29 -29.64 12.00 39.15
C ARG A 29 -28.40 11.79 38.28
N MET A 30 -27.49 10.91 38.69
CA MET A 30 -26.33 10.48 37.91
C MET A 30 -26.72 9.90 36.54
N SER A 31 -27.87 9.22 36.41
CA SER A 31 -28.36 8.72 35.12
C SER A 31 -28.75 9.84 34.16
N GLU A 32 -29.23 10.99 34.64
CA GLU A 32 -29.55 12.15 33.80
C GLU A 32 -28.28 12.88 33.33
N TYR A 33 -27.22 12.91 34.16
CA TYR A 33 -25.91 13.41 33.74
C TYR A 33 -25.24 12.53 32.67
N PHE A 34 -25.41 11.20 32.74
CA PHE A 34 -24.95 10.29 31.67
C PHE A 34 -25.87 10.30 30.42
N LEU A 35 -27.17 10.60 30.58
CA LEU A 35 -28.14 10.67 29.47
C LEU A 35 -28.21 12.04 28.77
N LYS A 36 -27.56 13.09 29.30
CA LYS A 36 -27.25 14.29 28.50
C LYS A 36 -26.12 13.96 27.54
N ALA A 37 -26.45 13.19 26.50
CA ALA A 37 -25.54 12.78 25.45
C ALA A 37 -24.78 14.01 24.90
N SER A 38 -23.45 13.95 24.95
CA SER A 38 -22.57 15.03 24.46
C SER A 38 -22.57 15.02 22.93
N GLY A 39 -23.65 15.54 22.33
CA GLY A 39 -23.82 15.60 20.89
C GLY A 39 -22.74 16.44 20.25
N ASN A 40 -21.89 15.81 19.43
CA ASN A 40 -20.64 16.26 18.83
C ASN A 40 -20.33 17.78 18.94
N GLN A 41 -19.24 18.12 19.63
CA GLN A 41 -18.77 19.50 19.80
C GLN A 41 -17.44 19.79 19.07
N ALA A 42 -16.91 18.86 18.26
CA ALA A 42 -15.57 18.99 17.66
C ALA A 42 -15.37 20.30 16.88
N VAL A 43 -16.32 20.66 16.00
CA VAL A 43 -16.29 21.90 15.20
C VAL A 43 -16.51 23.16 16.07
N ASN A 44 -17.03 23.01 17.29
CA ASN A 44 -17.19 24.13 18.25
C ASN A 44 -15.93 24.32 19.13
N VAL A 45 -15.21 23.23 19.43
CA VAL A 45 -13.95 23.24 20.19
C VAL A 45 -12.78 23.65 19.29
N ASN A 46 -12.75 23.14 18.06
CA ASN A 46 -11.78 23.46 17.02
C ASN A 46 -12.52 24.15 15.85
N PRO A 47 -12.81 25.47 15.94
CA PRO A 47 -13.54 26.18 14.90
C PRO A 47 -12.74 26.33 13.60
N PRO A 48 -13.40 26.23 12.43
CA PRO A 48 -12.76 26.48 11.13
C PRO A 48 -12.56 27.98 10.91
N THR A 49 -11.35 28.48 11.19
CA THR A 49 -11.00 29.90 11.10
C THR A 49 -10.44 30.27 9.72
N GLY A 50 -10.86 31.40 9.16
CA GLY A 50 -10.35 31.90 7.87
C GLY A 50 -10.75 31.06 6.65
N LEU A 51 -11.89 30.36 6.72
CA LEU A 51 -12.41 29.46 5.70
C LEU A 51 -13.83 29.86 5.31
N ASP A 52 -14.18 29.75 4.03
CA ASP A 52 -15.55 29.93 3.56
C ASP A 52 -16.25 28.57 3.35
N TYR A 53 -15.53 27.60 2.78
CA TYR A 53 -16.02 26.23 2.61
C TYR A 53 -15.31 25.31 3.61
N HIS A 54 -16.01 24.92 4.69
CA HIS A 54 -15.50 24.06 5.75
C HIS A 54 -16.49 22.92 6.08
N ILE A 55 -16.07 21.92 6.87
CA ILE A 55 -16.98 20.88 7.37
C ILE A 55 -17.96 21.43 8.41
N THR A 56 -19.15 20.83 8.50
CA THR A 56 -20.14 21.15 9.54
C THR A 56 -20.08 20.14 10.69
N LYS A 57 -20.90 20.40 11.73
CA LYS A 57 -21.16 19.43 12.81
C LYS A 57 -21.69 18.10 12.28
N GLN A 58 -22.42 18.10 11.16
CA GLN A 58 -22.98 16.91 10.54
C GLN A 58 -21.88 16.08 9.86
N GLY A 59 -21.04 16.69 9.00
CA GLY A 59 -19.88 16.03 8.40
C GLY A 59 -18.89 15.50 9.44
N SER A 60 -18.58 16.30 10.47
CA SER A 60 -17.78 15.85 11.62
C SER A 60 -18.42 14.65 12.35
N SER A 61 -19.75 14.60 12.47
CA SER A 61 -20.44 13.47 13.13
C SER A 61 -20.42 12.18 12.29
N TRP A 62 -20.47 12.29 10.96
CA TRP A 62 -20.19 11.17 10.06
C TRP A 62 -18.75 10.67 10.24
N LEU A 63 -17.77 11.58 10.25
CA LEU A 63 -16.37 11.24 10.43
C LEU A 63 -16.14 10.49 11.77
N TRP A 64 -16.78 10.92 12.87
CA TRP A 64 -16.71 10.19 14.15
C TRP A 64 -17.26 8.75 14.08
N ALA A 65 -18.24 8.46 13.20
CA ALA A 65 -18.69 7.09 12.98
C ALA A 65 -17.62 6.26 12.25
N VAL A 66 -16.95 6.82 11.24
CA VAL A 66 -15.82 6.18 10.54
C VAL A 66 -14.63 5.97 11.49
N THR A 67 -14.30 6.95 12.33
CA THR A 67 -13.30 6.80 13.43
C THR A 67 -13.65 5.64 14.34
N SER A 68 -14.94 5.46 14.66
CA SER A 68 -15.40 4.38 15.54
C SER A 68 -15.27 3.00 14.90
N VAL A 69 -15.48 2.88 13.58
CA VAL A 69 -15.25 1.64 12.82
C VAL A 69 -13.75 1.28 12.80
N PHE A 70 -12.87 2.22 12.44
CA PHE A 70 -11.43 1.95 12.45
C PHE A 70 -10.89 1.70 13.86
N GLY A 71 -11.40 2.40 14.89
CA GLY A 71 -11.04 2.15 16.29
C GLY A 71 -11.41 0.73 16.76
N LEU A 72 -12.58 0.22 16.35
CA LEU A 72 -12.96 -1.18 16.60
C LEU A 72 -12.02 -2.16 15.89
N LEU A 73 -11.68 -1.89 14.62
CA LEU A 73 -10.75 -2.72 13.84
C LEU A 73 -9.33 -2.73 14.43
N VAL A 74 -8.83 -1.60 14.94
CA VAL A 74 -7.55 -1.52 15.68
C VAL A 74 -7.58 -2.47 16.88
N VAL A 75 -8.63 -2.43 17.71
CA VAL A 75 -8.75 -3.30 18.89
C VAL A 75 -8.84 -4.78 18.49
N VAL A 76 -9.64 -5.12 17.48
CA VAL A 76 -9.79 -6.50 17.00
C VAL A 76 -8.49 -7.04 16.42
N TYR A 77 -7.84 -6.29 15.52
CA TYR A 77 -6.59 -6.73 14.91
C TYR A 77 -5.41 -6.74 15.90
N ALA A 78 -5.35 -5.83 16.87
CA ALA A 78 -4.34 -5.88 17.94
C ALA A 78 -4.47 -7.18 18.76
N ILE A 79 -5.69 -7.53 19.21
CA ILE A 79 -5.94 -8.76 19.97
C ILE A 79 -5.57 -10.00 19.13
N LEU A 80 -5.96 -10.04 17.85
CA LEU A 80 -5.61 -11.14 16.96
C LEU A 80 -4.10 -11.23 16.71
N PHE A 81 -3.41 -10.10 16.56
CA PHE A 81 -1.96 -10.03 16.33
C PHE A 81 -1.18 -10.56 17.54
N PHE A 82 -1.49 -10.13 18.77
CA PHE A 82 -0.84 -10.66 19.97
C PHE A 82 -1.11 -12.16 20.17
N ILE A 83 -2.33 -12.64 19.87
CA ILE A 83 -2.67 -14.08 19.92
C ILE A 83 -1.88 -14.87 18.85
N ALA A 84 -1.64 -14.29 17.68
CA ALA A 84 -0.87 -14.93 16.61
C ALA A 84 0.63 -15.02 16.95
N GLU A 85 1.24 -13.96 17.49
CA GLU A 85 2.66 -13.97 17.85
C GLU A 85 2.94 -14.97 18.98
N MET A 86 2.04 -15.12 19.96
CA MET A 86 2.10 -16.17 20.98
C MET A 86 1.96 -17.60 20.44
N ARG A 87 1.54 -17.78 19.18
CA ARG A 87 1.23 -19.09 18.57
C ARG A 87 2.14 -19.49 17.42
N SER A 88 3.20 -18.73 17.14
CA SER A 88 4.32 -19.09 16.23
C SER A 88 3.99 -19.33 14.75
N ASN A 89 2.74 -19.18 14.30
CA ASN A 89 2.39 -19.35 12.88
C ASN A 89 2.84 -18.14 12.05
N SER A 90 3.95 -18.30 11.32
CA SER A 90 4.62 -17.25 10.54
C SER A 90 3.69 -16.52 9.57
N LEU A 91 2.93 -17.24 8.74
CA LEU A 91 2.00 -16.63 7.78
C LEU A 91 0.96 -15.74 8.49
N THR A 92 0.39 -16.23 9.59
CA THR A 92 -0.69 -15.56 10.33
C THR A 92 -0.22 -14.23 10.92
N ARG A 93 0.96 -14.17 11.56
CA ARG A 93 1.50 -12.90 12.10
C ARG A 93 1.77 -11.87 11.01
N TYR A 94 2.38 -12.26 9.88
CA TYR A 94 2.70 -11.33 8.79
C TYR A 94 1.42 -10.84 8.08
N SER A 95 0.42 -11.70 7.90
CA SER A 95 -0.88 -11.31 7.33
C SER A 95 -1.70 -10.39 8.24
N LEU A 96 -1.53 -10.46 9.57
CA LEU A 96 -2.23 -9.60 10.53
C LEU A 96 -1.58 -8.22 10.69
N ALA A 97 -0.27 -8.11 10.48
CA ALA A 97 0.47 -6.86 10.66
C ALA A 97 -0.07 -5.72 9.75
N ALA A 98 -0.38 -6.02 8.48
CA ALA A 98 -0.87 -5.01 7.54
C ALA A 98 -2.29 -4.49 7.89
N PRO A 99 -3.33 -5.33 8.06
CA PRO A 99 -4.65 -4.87 8.49
C PRO A 99 -4.63 -4.09 9.82
N PHE A 100 -3.79 -4.51 10.78
CA PHE A 100 -3.60 -3.79 12.04
C PHE A 100 -3.05 -2.38 11.82
N LEU A 101 -1.93 -2.25 11.11
CA LEU A 101 -1.28 -0.95 10.87
C LEU A 101 -2.12 -0.03 9.97
N ILE A 102 -2.77 -0.56 8.93
CA ILE A 102 -3.74 0.19 8.11
C ILE A 102 -4.85 0.77 9.00
N SER A 103 -5.47 -0.08 9.84
CA SER A 103 -6.54 0.36 10.74
C SER A 103 -6.06 1.40 11.74
N PHE A 104 -4.81 1.29 12.21
CA PHE A 104 -4.21 2.24 13.16
C PHE A 104 -3.96 3.62 12.53
N PHE A 105 -3.37 3.67 11.33
CA PHE A 105 -3.18 4.93 10.61
C PHE A 105 -4.51 5.59 10.21
N MET A 106 -5.49 4.79 9.76
CA MET A 106 -6.84 5.27 9.45
C MET A 106 -7.58 5.76 10.70
N PHE A 107 -7.49 5.07 11.83
CA PHE A 107 -8.06 5.53 13.10
C PHE A 107 -7.49 6.88 13.53
N PHE A 108 -6.16 7.05 13.47
CA PHE A 108 -5.50 8.30 13.82
C PHE A 108 -5.92 9.45 12.89
N PHE A 109 -5.97 9.19 11.58
CA PHE A 109 -6.45 10.15 10.59
C PHE A 109 -7.92 10.54 10.80
N TYR A 110 -8.84 9.57 10.89
CA TYR A 110 -10.26 9.85 11.06
C TYR A 110 -10.53 10.53 12.41
N PHE A 111 -9.77 10.24 13.47
CA PHE A 111 -9.80 10.99 14.72
C PHE A 111 -9.42 12.48 14.51
N THR A 112 -8.32 12.76 13.81
CA THR A 112 -7.87 14.12 13.47
C THR A 112 -8.90 14.86 12.60
N TYR A 113 -9.42 14.20 11.56
CA TYR A 113 -10.40 14.76 10.62
C TYR A 113 -11.75 15.04 11.30
N ALA A 114 -12.29 14.08 12.05
CA ALA A 114 -13.52 14.24 12.82
C ALA A 114 -13.41 15.34 13.88
N SER A 115 -12.20 15.55 14.43
CA SER A 115 -11.87 16.63 15.36
C SER A 115 -11.74 18.01 14.69
N ASN A 116 -11.94 18.14 13.39
CA ASN A 116 -11.71 19.36 12.59
C ASN A 116 -10.26 19.88 12.66
N LEU A 117 -9.29 18.97 12.62
CA LEU A 117 -7.84 19.25 12.64
C LEU A 117 -7.16 18.68 11.37
N GLY A 118 -5.87 18.97 11.19
CA GLY A 118 -5.09 18.42 10.06
C GLY A 118 -5.53 18.91 8.68
N TRP A 119 -5.95 20.18 8.60
CA TRP A 119 -6.37 20.88 7.38
C TRP A 119 -5.54 22.14 7.11
N THR A 120 -5.64 22.64 5.88
CA THR A 120 -5.14 23.96 5.47
C THR A 120 -6.18 24.65 4.57
N GLY A 121 -6.13 25.99 4.51
CA GLY A 121 -7.06 26.79 3.69
C GLY A 121 -6.43 27.16 2.35
N ILE A 122 -7.06 26.76 1.24
CA ILE A 122 -6.61 27.08 -0.12
C ILE A 122 -7.76 27.77 -0.87
N GLN A 123 -7.48 28.89 -1.53
CA GLN A 123 -8.47 29.57 -2.37
C GLN A 123 -8.91 28.65 -3.52
N ALA A 124 -10.22 28.47 -3.68
CA ALA A 124 -10.76 27.64 -4.74
C ALA A 124 -10.53 28.27 -6.12
N GLU A 125 -10.23 27.44 -7.11
CA GLU A 125 -10.09 27.86 -8.52
C GLU A 125 -11.46 28.23 -9.13
N PHE A 126 -12.53 27.53 -8.72
CA PHE A 126 -13.87 27.66 -9.27
C PHE A 126 -14.93 27.97 -8.20
N GLY A 127 -15.76 28.98 -8.45
CA GLY A 127 -16.87 29.40 -7.58
C GLY A 127 -18.16 28.58 -7.76
N HIS A 128 -18.09 27.25 -7.91
CA HIS A 128 -19.28 26.41 -8.10
C HIS A 128 -20.09 26.27 -6.80
N VAL A 129 -19.43 26.02 -5.66
CA VAL A 129 -20.05 26.15 -4.33
C VAL A 129 -20.11 27.62 -3.95
N LYS A 130 -21.25 28.05 -3.40
CA LYS A 130 -21.50 29.41 -2.89
C LYS A 130 -21.84 29.36 -1.41
N VAL A 131 -21.56 30.47 -0.71
CA VAL A 131 -21.85 30.70 0.71
C VAL A 131 -22.36 32.14 0.81
N ASP A 132 -23.47 32.36 1.51
CA ASP A 132 -24.17 33.66 1.49
C ASP A 132 -23.41 34.76 2.23
N ASN A 133 -22.61 34.40 3.24
CA ASN A 133 -21.78 35.30 4.04
C ASN A 133 -20.34 34.75 4.08
N PRO A 134 -19.49 35.01 3.05
CA PRO A 134 -18.10 34.60 3.05
C PRO A 134 -17.31 35.36 4.12
N VAL A 135 -16.51 34.65 4.90
CA VAL A 135 -15.67 35.17 5.99
C VAL A 135 -14.41 35.84 5.44
N THR A 136 -13.89 35.36 4.31
CA THR A 136 -12.63 35.88 3.73
C THR A 136 -12.81 37.07 2.78
N GLY A 137 -14.04 37.31 2.32
CA GLY A 137 -14.35 38.29 1.27
C GLY A 137 -13.81 37.94 -0.13
N LEU A 138 -13.19 36.77 -0.31
CA LEU A 138 -12.60 36.35 -1.59
C LEU A 138 -13.64 35.71 -2.51
N THR A 139 -13.47 35.92 -3.83
CA THR A 139 -14.28 35.28 -4.87
C THR A 139 -13.36 34.65 -5.93
N PRO A 140 -13.34 33.30 -6.08
CA PRO A 140 -13.94 32.30 -5.20
C PRO A 140 -13.34 32.31 -3.78
N GLY A 141 -14.08 31.71 -2.83
CA GLY A 141 -13.69 31.64 -1.42
C GLY A 141 -12.61 30.59 -1.12
N VAL A 142 -12.23 30.49 0.16
CA VAL A 142 -11.21 29.57 0.67
C VAL A 142 -11.84 28.24 1.09
N ARG A 143 -11.35 27.14 0.51
CA ARG A 143 -11.73 25.76 0.85
C ARG A 143 -10.81 25.18 1.90
N GLN A 144 -11.40 24.50 2.87
CA GLN A 144 -10.73 23.62 3.81
C GLN A 144 -10.27 22.33 3.12
N ILE A 145 -8.96 22.07 3.10
CA ILE A 145 -8.36 20.88 2.49
C ILE A 145 -7.63 20.08 3.57
N PHE A 146 -8.08 18.84 3.78
CA PHE A 146 -7.56 17.96 4.83
C PHE A 146 -6.30 17.22 4.36
N TYR A 147 -5.16 17.93 4.35
CA TYR A 147 -3.86 17.37 3.94
C TYR A 147 -3.48 16.09 4.71
N SER A 148 -3.97 15.94 5.95
CA SER A 148 -3.84 14.73 6.78
C SER A 148 -4.33 13.44 6.10
N ARG A 149 -5.31 13.53 5.18
CA ARG A 149 -5.80 12.39 4.38
C ARG A 149 -4.69 11.77 3.53
N PHE A 150 -3.92 12.59 2.84
CA PHE A 150 -2.82 12.14 1.98
C PHE A 150 -1.67 11.54 2.81
N VAL A 151 -1.45 12.01 4.04
CA VAL A 151 -0.51 11.40 4.99
C VAL A 151 -0.98 10.01 5.42
N ALA A 152 -2.28 9.84 5.71
CA ALA A 152 -2.88 8.56 6.06
C ALA A 152 -2.78 7.54 4.92
N TRP A 153 -3.08 7.99 3.69
CA TRP A 153 -2.92 7.21 2.47
C TRP A 153 -1.45 6.82 2.25
N PHE A 154 -0.50 7.76 2.37
CA PHE A 154 0.93 7.51 2.19
C PHE A 154 1.44 6.39 3.13
N LEU A 155 0.98 6.37 4.39
CA LEU A 155 1.34 5.32 5.35
C LEU A 155 0.61 3.98 5.11
N SER A 156 -0.60 4.01 4.56
CA SER A 156 -1.47 2.82 4.42
C SER A 156 -1.29 2.07 3.10
N TRP A 157 -0.98 2.76 2.01
CA TRP A 157 -0.87 2.16 0.67
C TRP A 157 0.22 1.10 0.52
N PRO A 158 1.43 1.25 1.09
CA PRO A 158 2.45 0.19 1.06
C PRO A 158 1.98 -1.10 1.74
N LEU A 159 1.17 -0.98 2.80
CA LEU A 159 0.62 -2.11 3.53
C LEU A 159 -0.50 -2.81 2.76
N VAL A 160 -1.32 -2.07 2.02
CA VAL A 160 -2.32 -2.63 1.09
C VAL A 160 -1.62 -3.40 -0.03
N LEU A 161 -0.61 -2.82 -0.68
CA LEU A 161 0.17 -3.47 -1.74
C LEU A 161 0.86 -4.76 -1.24
N PHE A 162 1.51 -4.70 -0.07
CA PHE A 162 2.09 -5.87 0.59
C PHE A 162 1.04 -6.97 0.87
N LEU A 163 -0.14 -6.60 1.35
CA LEU A 163 -1.20 -7.56 1.68
C LEU A 163 -1.82 -8.20 0.43
N ILE A 164 -1.96 -7.45 -0.68
CA ILE A 164 -2.40 -7.98 -1.98
C ILE A 164 -1.39 -9.03 -2.49
N GLU A 165 -0.10 -8.69 -2.47
CA GLU A 165 0.97 -9.58 -2.93
C GLU A 165 1.02 -10.84 -2.05
N LEU A 166 1.04 -10.69 -0.72
CA LEU A 166 1.03 -11.81 0.24
C LEU A 166 -0.20 -12.71 0.11
N SER A 167 -1.39 -12.14 -0.08
CA SER A 167 -2.64 -12.90 -0.26
C SER A 167 -2.65 -13.70 -1.55
N SER A 168 -2.08 -13.15 -2.61
CA SER A 168 -2.02 -13.82 -3.91
C SER A 168 -0.96 -14.92 -3.89
N VAL A 169 0.26 -14.58 -3.46
CA VAL A 169 1.37 -15.51 -3.27
C VAL A 169 0.96 -16.72 -2.42
N SER A 170 0.37 -16.51 -1.24
CA SER A 170 0.01 -17.62 -0.34
C SER A 170 -1.14 -18.48 -0.86
N THR A 171 -2.03 -17.96 -1.72
CA THR A 171 -3.21 -18.71 -2.20
C THR A 171 -3.08 -19.25 -3.62
N THR A 172 -2.04 -18.91 -4.39
CA THR A 172 -1.89 -19.36 -5.79
C THR A 172 -0.63 -20.19 -6.03
N VAL A 173 0.41 -20.01 -5.21
CA VAL A 173 1.69 -20.72 -5.35
C VAL A 173 1.59 -22.09 -4.69
N GLN A 174 1.52 -23.12 -5.51
CA GLN A 174 1.56 -24.52 -5.08
C GLN A 174 2.97 -24.87 -4.57
N HIS A 175 3.11 -25.84 -3.65
CA HIS A 175 4.40 -26.14 -2.99
C HIS A 175 5.57 -26.52 -3.93
N SER A 176 5.28 -26.83 -5.20
CA SER A 176 6.24 -27.09 -6.28
C SER A 176 6.95 -25.85 -6.83
N ASP A 177 6.35 -24.66 -6.65
CA ASP A 177 6.73 -23.45 -7.36
C ASP A 177 7.57 -22.54 -6.47
N THR A 178 8.76 -22.16 -6.92
CA THR A 178 9.68 -21.32 -6.14
C THR A 178 9.63 -19.85 -6.57
N LEU A 179 9.37 -18.97 -5.61
CA LEU A 179 9.32 -17.52 -5.83
C LEU A 179 10.69 -16.88 -5.60
N SER A 180 11.17 -16.13 -6.59
CA SER A 180 12.29 -15.22 -6.36
C SER A 180 11.89 -14.09 -5.42
N VAL A 181 12.61 -13.98 -4.30
CA VAL A 181 12.49 -12.89 -3.34
C VAL A 181 12.86 -11.55 -3.98
N LEU A 182 13.85 -11.54 -4.88
CA LEU A 182 14.32 -10.34 -5.56
C LEU A 182 13.26 -9.78 -6.53
N ASP A 183 12.62 -10.65 -7.32
CA ASP A 183 11.55 -10.24 -8.24
C ASP A 183 10.32 -9.70 -7.48
N MET A 184 10.02 -10.26 -6.30
CA MET A 184 8.96 -9.77 -5.41
C MET A 184 9.30 -8.39 -4.82
N ILE A 185 10.50 -8.22 -4.26
CA ILE A 185 10.96 -6.94 -3.71
C ILE A 185 10.98 -5.86 -4.79
N HIS A 186 11.52 -6.16 -5.97
CA HIS A 186 11.54 -5.24 -7.11
C HIS A 186 10.13 -4.81 -7.53
N THR A 187 9.20 -5.77 -7.66
CA THR A 187 7.81 -5.48 -8.05
C THR A 187 7.11 -4.60 -7.01
N LEU A 188 7.23 -4.92 -5.72
CA LEU A 188 6.65 -4.14 -4.64
C LEU A 188 7.25 -2.73 -4.54
N LEU A 189 8.58 -2.58 -4.71
CA LEU A 189 9.26 -1.29 -4.66
C LEU A 189 8.72 -0.34 -5.74
N VAL A 190 8.59 -0.81 -6.98
CA VAL A 190 8.06 0.02 -8.08
C VAL A 190 6.58 0.36 -7.86
N GLN A 191 5.75 -0.59 -7.40
CA GLN A 191 4.35 -0.31 -7.04
C GLN A 191 4.22 0.73 -5.92
N ILE A 192 5.02 0.61 -4.85
CA ILE A 192 5.04 1.56 -3.72
C ILE A 192 5.49 2.94 -4.18
N PHE A 193 6.52 3.03 -5.03
CA PHE A 193 6.97 4.30 -5.60
C PHE A 193 5.89 4.97 -6.45
N SER A 194 5.18 4.22 -7.30
CA SER A 194 4.05 4.73 -8.08
C SER A 194 2.89 5.19 -7.20
N ALA A 195 2.54 4.43 -6.16
CA ALA A 195 1.53 4.83 -5.18
C ALA A 195 1.92 6.14 -4.47
N TYR A 196 3.15 6.26 -3.99
CA TYR A 196 3.67 7.49 -3.38
C TYR A 196 3.62 8.68 -4.33
N PHE A 197 4.07 8.52 -5.58
CA PHE A 197 4.08 9.59 -6.56
C PHE A 197 2.65 10.06 -6.88
N TRP A 198 1.67 9.15 -7.00
CA TRP A 198 0.26 9.50 -7.12
C TRP A 198 -0.28 10.28 -5.91
N ILE A 199 -0.07 9.79 -4.69
CA ILE A 199 -0.56 10.42 -3.45
C ILE A 199 0.05 11.82 -3.27
N ILE A 200 1.36 11.95 -3.51
CA ILE A 200 2.08 13.23 -3.44
C ILE A 200 1.60 14.18 -4.54
N ALA A 201 1.34 13.69 -5.75
CA ALA A 201 0.81 14.53 -6.83
C ALA A 201 -0.59 15.07 -6.50
N LEU A 202 -1.52 14.24 -6.01
CA LEU A 202 -2.84 14.71 -5.59
C LEU A 202 -2.77 15.67 -4.39
N LEU A 203 -1.85 15.45 -3.44
CA LEU A 203 -1.60 16.38 -2.33
C LEU A 203 -1.10 17.74 -2.84
N VAL A 204 -0.03 17.77 -3.63
CA VAL A 204 0.55 19.02 -4.14
C VAL A 204 -0.44 19.76 -5.05
N GLY A 205 -1.19 19.04 -5.90
CA GLY A 205 -2.26 19.61 -6.70
C GLY A 205 -3.38 20.24 -5.85
N ALA A 206 -3.76 19.62 -4.73
CA ALA A 206 -4.77 20.17 -3.82
C ALA A 206 -4.31 21.48 -3.17
N LEU A 207 -3.01 21.62 -2.89
CA LEU A 207 -2.39 22.83 -2.34
C LEU A 207 -2.17 23.96 -3.37
N ILE A 208 -2.45 23.73 -4.65
CA ILE A 208 -2.31 24.73 -5.72
C ILE A 208 -3.66 25.41 -5.99
N ARG A 209 -3.68 26.74 -5.96
CA ARG A 209 -4.88 27.57 -6.23
C ARG A 209 -5.24 27.74 -7.72
N SER A 210 -4.31 27.44 -8.63
CA SER A 210 -4.43 27.70 -10.07
C SER A 210 -4.61 26.42 -10.89
N THR A 211 -4.95 26.59 -12.18
CA THR A 211 -5.06 25.54 -13.21
C THR A 211 -3.92 24.51 -13.23
N TYR A 212 -2.72 24.88 -12.77
CA TYR A 212 -1.56 23.99 -12.63
C TYR A 212 -1.86 22.74 -11.77
N LYS A 213 -2.88 22.77 -10.89
CA LYS A 213 -3.33 21.59 -10.13
C LYS A 213 -3.67 20.39 -11.04
N TRP A 214 -4.18 20.65 -12.25
CA TRP A 214 -4.60 19.61 -13.20
C TRP A 214 -3.40 18.92 -13.88
N GLY A 215 -2.23 19.57 -13.92
CA GLY A 215 -0.97 18.92 -14.29
C GLY A 215 -0.60 17.83 -13.29
N TYR A 216 -0.65 18.16 -11.99
CA TYR A 216 -0.41 17.20 -10.91
C TYR A 216 -1.45 16.06 -10.88
N PHE A 217 -2.73 16.36 -11.10
CA PHE A 217 -3.76 15.33 -11.29
C PHE A 217 -3.40 14.35 -12.42
N THR A 218 -2.96 14.88 -13.56
CA THR A 218 -2.54 14.08 -14.73
C THR A 218 -1.30 13.23 -14.43
N PHE A 219 -0.29 13.79 -13.76
CA PHE A 219 0.90 13.04 -13.33
C PHE A 219 0.53 11.91 -12.36
N GLY A 220 -0.40 12.16 -11.44
CA GLY A 220 -0.94 11.12 -10.55
C GLY A 220 -1.69 10.02 -11.31
N ALA A 221 -2.51 10.38 -12.30
CA ALA A 221 -3.27 9.42 -13.12
C ALA A 221 -2.36 8.53 -13.98
N VAL A 222 -1.30 9.09 -14.57
CA VAL A 222 -0.29 8.30 -15.30
C VAL A 222 0.44 7.34 -14.35
N SER A 223 0.77 7.77 -13.13
CA SER A 223 1.40 6.91 -12.14
C SER A 223 0.48 5.78 -11.66
N MET A 224 -0.82 6.04 -11.51
CA MET A 224 -1.83 5.01 -11.23
C MET A 224 -1.90 3.97 -12.34
N LEU A 225 -1.97 4.39 -13.61
CA LEU A 225 -1.98 3.47 -14.76
C LEU A 225 -0.72 2.59 -14.82
N ILE A 226 0.45 3.14 -14.46
CA ILE A 226 1.71 2.37 -14.36
C ILE A 226 1.62 1.35 -13.21
N MET A 227 1.15 1.76 -12.03
CA MET A 227 0.98 0.88 -10.87
C MET A 227 0.02 -0.28 -11.20
N GLU A 228 -1.15 0.03 -11.77
CA GLU A 228 -2.15 -0.97 -12.15
C GLU A 228 -1.65 -1.88 -13.27
N ALA A 229 -0.95 -1.38 -14.29
CA ALA A 229 -0.38 -2.23 -15.33
C ALA A 229 0.65 -3.24 -14.79
N ILE A 230 1.51 -2.81 -13.85
CA ILE A 230 2.47 -3.69 -13.16
C ILE A 230 1.72 -4.71 -12.29
N LEU A 231 0.70 -4.27 -11.55
CA LEU A 231 -0.06 -5.11 -10.63
C LEU A 231 -0.93 -6.13 -11.39
N ILE A 232 -1.59 -5.74 -12.49
CA ILE A 232 -2.30 -6.64 -13.42
C ILE A 232 -1.33 -7.69 -13.97
N ARG A 233 -0.14 -7.29 -14.45
CA ARG A 233 0.87 -8.24 -14.94
C ARG A 233 1.31 -9.22 -13.86
N ARG A 234 1.63 -8.72 -12.66
CA ARG A 234 2.04 -9.55 -11.51
C ARG A 234 0.96 -10.56 -11.14
N GLN A 235 -0.29 -10.12 -11.09
CA GLN A 235 -1.41 -10.91 -10.56
C GLN A 235 -1.98 -11.90 -11.57
N PHE A 236 -2.28 -11.47 -12.80
CA PHE A 236 -2.93 -12.33 -13.79
C PHE A 236 -1.93 -13.14 -14.64
N VAL A 237 -0.72 -12.62 -14.90
CA VAL A 237 0.26 -13.31 -15.77
C VAL A 237 1.28 -14.10 -14.96
N THR A 238 1.88 -13.51 -13.91
CA THR A 238 2.92 -14.18 -13.10
C THR A 238 2.31 -15.11 -12.04
N LEU A 239 1.49 -14.60 -11.13
CA LEU A 239 0.91 -15.37 -10.02
C LEU A 239 -0.35 -16.16 -10.39
N LYS A 240 -0.93 -15.91 -11.57
CA LYS A 240 -2.15 -16.54 -12.12
C LYS A 240 -3.29 -16.59 -11.09
N THR A 241 -3.57 -15.44 -10.47
CA THR A 241 -4.45 -15.32 -9.31
C THR A 241 -5.85 -15.88 -9.55
N ARG A 242 -6.34 -16.69 -8.58
CA ARG A 242 -7.63 -17.39 -8.64
C ARG A 242 -8.73 -16.44 -9.10
N ALA A 243 -9.57 -16.86 -10.06
CA ALA A 243 -10.48 -15.97 -10.79
C ALA A 243 -11.32 -15.03 -9.90
N PHE A 244 -11.84 -15.52 -8.77
CA PHE A 244 -12.60 -14.71 -7.82
C PHE A 244 -11.74 -13.65 -7.08
N ASN A 245 -10.51 -14.00 -6.67
CA ASN A 245 -9.56 -13.05 -6.09
C ASN A 245 -9.14 -11.99 -7.12
N GLY A 246 -8.94 -12.40 -8.39
CA GLY A 246 -8.66 -11.49 -9.50
C GLY A 246 -9.83 -10.55 -9.80
N ALA A 247 -11.07 -11.05 -9.77
CA ALA A 247 -12.26 -10.22 -9.93
C ALA A 247 -12.44 -9.21 -8.78
N MET A 248 -12.21 -9.62 -7.54
CA MET A 248 -12.22 -8.71 -6.38
C MET A 248 -11.14 -7.63 -6.51
N LEU A 249 -9.94 -7.99 -6.94
CA LEU A 249 -8.86 -7.04 -7.21
C LEU A 249 -9.21 -6.04 -8.32
N GLY A 250 -9.82 -6.52 -9.42
CA GLY A 250 -10.29 -5.65 -10.51
C GLY A 250 -11.41 -4.70 -10.08
N PHE A 251 -12.31 -5.14 -9.20
CA PHE A 251 -13.29 -4.25 -8.56
C PHE A 251 -12.60 -3.17 -7.72
N ILE A 252 -11.58 -3.54 -6.93
CA ILE A 252 -10.81 -2.57 -6.13
C ILE A 252 -10.07 -1.55 -7.01
N MET A 253 -9.49 -1.95 -8.14
CA MET A 253 -8.91 -1.00 -9.13
C MET A 253 -9.95 0.04 -9.58
N VAL A 254 -11.17 -0.39 -9.94
CA VAL A 254 -12.26 0.54 -10.30
C VAL A 254 -12.64 1.46 -9.13
N ILE A 255 -12.63 0.98 -7.88
CA ILE A 255 -12.84 1.81 -6.68
C ILE A 255 -11.71 2.84 -6.50
N VAL A 256 -10.46 2.53 -6.86
CA VAL A 256 -9.34 3.48 -6.78
C VAL A 256 -9.54 4.66 -7.75
N TRP A 257 -10.08 4.43 -8.95
CA TRP A 257 -10.43 5.51 -9.87
C TRP A 257 -11.55 6.43 -9.35
N LEU A 258 -12.38 5.98 -8.41
CA LEU A 258 -13.35 6.86 -7.74
C LEU A 258 -12.67 7.91 -6.84
N TYR A 259 -11.45 7.67 -6.34
CA TYR A 259 -10.69 8.70 -5.60
C TYR A 259 -10.30 9.87 -6.51
N PHE A 260 -9.92 9.62 -7.76
CA PHE A 260 -9.67 10.68 -8.75
C PHE A 260 -10.95 11.46 -9.06
N ILE A 261 -12.08 10.77 -9.20
CA ILE A 261 -13.38 11.41 -9.43
C ILE A 261 -13.79 12.28 -8.23
N CYS A 262 -13.60 11.79 -7.00
CA CYS A 262 -13.82 12.59 -5.80
C CYS A 262 -12.92 13.83 -5.79
N TRP A 263 -11.59 13.67 -5.94
CA TRP A 263 -10.64 14.78 -5.97
C TRP A 263 -10.96 15.82 -7.03
N GLY A 264 -11.34 15.38 -8.24
CA GLY A 264 -11.75 16.26 -9.34
C GLY A 264 -13.02 17.05 -9.02
N LEU A 265 -13.90 16.55 -8.15
CA LEU A 265 -15.11 17.21 -7.68
C LEU A 265 -14.89 18.07 -6.42
N SER A 266 -13.96 17.72 -5.52
CA SER A 266 -13.65 18.50 -4.31
C SER A 266 -12.48 19.46 -4.49
N GLU A 267 -11.23 19.00 -4.36
CA GLU A 267 -10.03 19.84 -4.32
C GLU A 267 -9.67 20.45 -5.70
N GLY A 268 -10.05 19.76 -6.78
CA GLY A 268 -9.94 20.22 -8.16
C GLY A 268 -11.04 21.24 -8.50
N GLY A 269 -12.25 20.73 -8.80
CA GLY A 269 -13.35 21.51 -9.36
C GLY A 269 -14.20 22.30 -8.36
N ASN A 270 -14.02 22.14 -7.03
CA ASN A 270 -14.82 22.78 -5.99
C ASN A 270 -16.35 22.68 -6.21
N ARG A 271 -16.81 21.51 -6.67
CA ARG A 271 -18.22 21.18 -7.00
C ARG A 271 -19.01 20.63 -5.80
N ILE A 272 -18.35 19.83 -4.95
CA ILE A 272 -18.97 19.24 -3.75
C ILE A 272 -18.49 19.96 -2.48
N GLN A 273 -19.32 20.05 -1.44
CA GLN A 273 -18.93 20.66 -0.16
C GLN A 273 -17.98 19.74 0.63
N PRO A 274 -17.18 20.26 1.60
CA PRO A 274 -16.29 19.42 2.42
C PRO A 274 -17.00 18.30 3.21
N ASP A 275 -18.29 18.49 3.56
CA ASP A 275 -19.11 17.42 4.14
C ASP A 275 -19.40 16.28 3.15
N SER A 276 -19.72 16.61 1.90
CA SER A 276 -19.96 15.62 0.84
C SER A 276 -18.67 14.90 0.45
N GLU A 277 -17.54 15.61 0.46
CA GLU A 277 -16.18 15.06 0.31
C GLU A 277 -15.86 14.08 1.45
N ALA A 278 -16.17 14.42 2.71
CA ALA A 278 -15.99 13.56 3.87
C ALA A 278 -16.83 12.26 3.80
N VAL A 279 -18.04 12.33 3.23
CA VAL A 279 -18.88 11.14 2.97
C VAL A 279 -18.32 10.30 1.84
N PHE A 280 -17.94 10.92 0.71
CA PHE A 280 -17.44 10.19 -0.46
C PHE A 280 -16.13 9.45 -0.15
N TYR A 281 -15.07 10.16 0.29
CA TYR A 281 -13.82 9.49 0.68
C TYR A 281 -14.02 8.53 1.87
N GLY A 282 -14.92 8.83 2.81
CA GLY A 282 -15.24 7.94 3.94
C GLY A 282 -15.79 6.58 3.51
N ILE A 283 -16.66 6.54 2.50
CA ILE A 283 -17.18 5.28 1.93
C ILE A 283 -16.06 4.54 1.18
N LEU A 284 -15.25 5.24 0.38
CA LEU A 284 -14.14 4.63 -0.35
C LEU A 284 -13.10 4.02 0.60
N ASP A 285 -12.70 4.75 1.65
CA ASP A 285 -11.74 4.28 2.65
C ASP A 285 -12.28 3.09 3.46
N LEU A 286 -13.57 3.04 3.76
CA LEU A 286 -14.20 1.87 4.40
C LEU A 286 -14.15 0.62 3.49
N ILE A 287 -14.32 0.78 2.17
CA ILE A 287 -14.16 -0.34 1.22
C ILE A 287 -12.69 -0.77 1.15
N LEU A 288 -11.78 0.19 0.92
CA LEU A 288 -10.38 -0.07 0.57
C LEU A 288 -9.49 -0.44 1.77
N PHE A 289 -9.72 0.17 2.94
CA PHE A 289 -8.84 0.04 4.12
C PHE A 289 -9.48 -0.71 5.30
N ALA A 290 -10.79 -0.94 5.30
CA ALA A 290 -11.46 -1.80 6.29
C ALA A 290 -11.94 -3.13 5.70
N ILE A 291 -12.81 -3.11 4.69
CA ILE A 291 -13.43 -4.32 4.13
C ILE A 291 -12.41 -5.16 3.33
N TYR A 292 -11.65 -4.55 2.43
CA TYR A 292 -10.73 -5.29 1.57
C TYR A 292 -9.56 -5.96 2.33
N PRO A 293 -8.90 -5.32 3.34
CA PRO A 293 -7.89 -6.00 4.14
C PRO A 293 -8.46 -7.14 4.99
N ALA A 294 -9.71 -7.01 5.47
CA ALA A 294 -10.41 -8.10 6.16
C ALA A 294 -10.67 -9.29 5.21
N TYR A 295 -11.08 -9.01 3.97
CA TYR A 295 -11.24 -10.02 2.92
C TYR A 295 -9.93 -10.75 2.60
N LEU A 296 -8.83 -10.02 2.36
CA LEU A 296 -7.53 -10.60 2.05
C LEU A 296 -7.01 -11.47 3.21
N LEU A 297 -7.16 -11.00 4.46
CA LEU A 297 -6.81 -11.76 5.67
C LEU A 297 -7.66 -13.04 5.81
N PHE A 298 -8.96 -12.98 5.53
CA PHE A 298 -9.83 -14.17 5.52
C PHE A 298 -9.39 -15.19 4.47
N ILE A 299 -9.09 -14.74 3.25
CA ILE A 299 -8.62 -15.58 2.15
C ILE A 299 -7.26 -16.23 2.46
N ILE A 300 -6.30 -15.49 3.05
CA ILE A 300 -5.03 -16.05 3.54
C ILE A 300 -5.29 -17.12 4.61
N LYS A 301 -6.19 -16.86 5.58
CA LYS A 301 -6.48 -17.80 6.67
C LYS A 301 -7.23 -19.05 6.20
N ALA A 302 -8.03 -18.96 5.14
CA ALA A 302 -8.87 -20.05 4.64
C ALA A 302 -8.18 -20.92 3.57
N PHE A 303 -7.27 -20.35 2.78
CA PHE A 303 -6.69 -21.00 1.60
C PHE A 303 -5.20 -20.73 1.39
N GLY A 304 -4.53 -20.06 2.32
CA GLY A 304 -3.16 -19.59 2.18
C GLY A 304 -2.15 -20.48 2.89
N ASP A 305 -1.16 -20.95 2.13
CA ASP A 305 0.01 -21.67 2.62
C ASP A 305 1.25 -20.75 2.60
N TRP A 306 2.32 -21.16 3.29
CA TRP A 306 3.60 -20.44 3.24
C TRP A 306 4.39 -20.85 1.98
N PRO A 307 4.75 -19.90 1.09
CA PRO A 307 5.40 -20.21 -0.18
C PRO A 307 6.87 -20.62 -0.03
N ALA A 308 7.38 -21.35 -1.02
CA ALA A 308 8.82 -21.63 -1.15
C ALA A 308 9.53 -20.41 -1.76
N PHE A 309 10.46 -19.80 -1.00
CA PHE A 309 11.23 -18.63 -1.43
C PHE A 309 12.65 -19.00 -1.88
N SER A 310 13.12 -18.38 -2.96
CA SER A 310 14.48 -18.50 -3.47
C SER A 310 15.17 -17.12 -3.57
N TRP A 311 16.46 -17.09 -3.26
CA TRP A 311 17.29 -15.88 -3.39
C TRP A 311 17.94 -15.72 -4.78
N ARG A 312 17.68 -16.66 -5.70
CA ARG A 312 18.07 -16.56 -7.11
C ARG A 312 17.00 -15.78 -7.87
N GLY A 313 17.38 -15.04 -8.91
CA GLY A 313 16.44 -14.33 -9.77
C GLY A 313 15.63 -15.29 -10.66
N GLY A 314 14.38 -14.93 -10.99
CA GLY A 314 13.51 -15.68 -11.88
C GLY A 314 12.50 -16.59 -11.17
N PHE A 315 11.34 -16.77 -11.80
CA PHE A 315 10.26 -17.64 -11.36
C PHE A 315 10.48 -19.06 -11.88
N ALA A 316 10.91 -19.98 -11.01
CA ALA A 316 11.10 -21.39 -11.37
C ALA A 316 9.89 -22.22 -10.92
N ARG A 317 8.96 -22.43 -11.85
CA ARG A 317 7.92 -23.47 -11.77
C ARG A 317 8.57 -24.81 -12.11
N ARG A 318 8.52 -25.78 -11.20
CA ARG A 318 8.95 -27.14 -11.53
C ARG A 318 7.80 -27.83 -12.27
N THR A 319 7.95 -27.98 -13.58
CA THR A 319 7.07 -28.83 -14.38
C THR A 319 7.44 -30.30 -14.14
N ASP A 320 6.43 -31.16 -13.97
CA ASP A 320 6.60 -32.58 -13.62
C ASP A 320 7.17 -33.46 -14.76
N GLU A 321 7.86 -32.86 -15.73
CA GLU A 321 8.53 -33.54 -16.85
C GLU A 321 10.01 -33.86 -16.56
N GLU A 322 10.56 -33.44 -15.41
CA GLU A 322 11.95 -33.76 -15.01
C GLU A 322 12.14 -35.21 -14.52
N HIS A 323 11.34 -36.14 -15.04
CA HIS A 323 11.40 -37.59 -14.78
C HIS A 323 12.40 -38.34 -15.69
N LEU A 324 13.58 -37.75 -15.89
CA LEU A 324 14.75 -38.44 -16.43
C LEU A 324 16.01 -38.07 -15.63
N GLU A 325 16.10 -38.60 -14.41
CA GLU A 325 17.39 -38.76 -13.75
C GLU A 325 18.30 -39.58 -14.68
N LYS A 326 19.35 -38.96 -15.23
CA LYS A 326 20.45 -39.73 -15.84
C LYS A 326 21.09 -40.56 -14.73
N PRO A 327 21.11 -41.90 -14.82
CA PRO A 327 21.84 -42.71 -13.86
C PRO A 327 23.31 -42.28 -13.82
N SER A 328 23.89 -42.21 -12.62
CA SER A 328 25.27 -41.81 -12.40
C SER A 328 26.23 -42.88 -12.94
N GLY A 329 26.51 -42.80 -14.24
CA GLY A 329 27.51 -43.61 -14.91
C GLY A 329 28.86 -43.52 -14.17
N GLN A 330 29.45 -44.68 -13.88
CA GLN A 330 30.70 -44.78 -13.15
C GLN A 330 31.82 -43.98 -13.84
N PRO A 331 32.78 -43.40 -13.09
CA PRO A 331 33.92 -42.73 -13.70
C PRO A 331 34.77 -43.74 -14.47
N SER A 332 34.70 -43.71 -15.80
CA SER A 332 35.53 -44.55 -16.65
C SER A 332 36.99 -44.17 -16.47
N VAL A 333 37.81 -45.16 -16.10
CA VAL A 333 39.25 -44.98 -15.88
C VAL A 333 39.88 -44.50 -17.20
N ARG A 334 40.53 -43.33 -17.16
CA ARG A 334 41.44 -42.89 -18.23
C ARG A 334 42.63 -43.83 -18.26
N GLN A 335 42.57 -44.86 -19.10
CA GLN A 335 43.73 -45.69 -19.39
C GLN A 335 44.56 -45.00 -20.49
N SER A 336 45.83 -44.71 -20.18
CA SER A 336 46.76 -44.02 -21.08
C SER A 336 46.96 -44.81 -22.37
N GLY A 337 47.09 -44.10 -23.49
CA GLY A 337 47.49 -44.73 -24.75
C GLY A 337 49.00 -44.89 -24.82
N GLU A 338 49.48 -46.13 -24.91
CA GLU A 338 50.85 -46.43 -25.36
C GLU A 338 50.90 -47.82 -26.04
N THR A 339 51.58 -47.86 -27.18
CA THR A 339 52.12 -49.02 -27.93
C THR A 339 51.48 -50.42 -27.79
N ALA A 340 50.73 -50.82 -28.82
CA ALA A 340 50.67 -52.22 -29.30
C ALA A 340 50.44 -52.26 -30.82
N VAL A 341 51.18 -53.09 -31.56
CA VAL A 341 51.13 -53.18 -33.03
C VAL A 341 50.27 -54.38 -33.47
N PRO A 342 49.19 -54.19 -34.25
CA PRO A 342 48.50 -55.28 -34.93
C PRO A 342 49.33 -55.80 -36.13
N GLN A 343 49.31 -57.11 -36.36
CA GLN A 343 50.22 -57.75 -37.31
C GLN A 343 49.79 -57.65 -38.78
N THR A 344 50.79 -57.76 -39.66
CA THR A 344 50.63 -57.87 -41.11
C THR A 344 49.93 -59.17 -41.51
N HIS A 345 48.77 -59.07 -42.15
CA HIS A 345 48.27 -60.09 -43.06
C HIS A 345 48.07 -59.49 -44.45
N ALA A 346 49.02 -59.79 -45.35
CA ALA A 346 48.89 -59.46 -46.76
C ALA A 346 48.10 -60.57 -47.47
N ASN A 347 47.19 -60.17 -48.37
CA ASN A 347 46.70 -61.00 -49.46
C ASN A 347 46.35 -60.08 -50.64
N HIS A 348 46.89 -60.38 -51.83
CA HIS A 348 46.77 -59.54 -53.01
C HIS A 348 45.66 -60.02 -53.95
N ALA A 349 44.72 -59.14 -54.28
CA ALA A 349 43.98 -59.10 -55.55
C ALA A 349 43.51 -57.64 -55.76
N ALA A 350 44.23 -56.80 -56.52
CA ALA A 350 44.37 -56.81 -57.98
C ALA A 350 43.08 -56.41 -58.71
N GLY A 351 42.88 -55.09 -58.84
CA GLY A 351 41.81 -54.46 -59.62
C GLY A 351 42.05 -52.96 -59.69
N ALA A 352 42.16 -52.39 -60.90
CA ALA A 352 42.59 -51.02 -61.17
C ALA A 352 41.67 -50.37 -62.24
N PRO A 353 41.82 -49.08 -62.61
CA PRO A 353 42.61 -48.00 -62.00
C PRO A 353 41.74 -46.75 -61.66
N ALA A 354 42.37 -45.64 -61.28
CA ALA A 354 41.72 -44.33 -61.15
C ALA A 354 42.06 -43.39 -62.33
N ALA A 355 41.23 -42.36 -62.52
CA ALA A 355 41.56 -41.08 -63.16
C ALA A 355 41.14 -39.97 -62.16
N ALA A 356 41.92 -38.93 -61.83
CA ALA A 356 42.63 -37.96 -62.67
C ALA A 356 41.63 -37.10 -63.49
N THR A 357 41.64 -35.76 -63.49
CA THR A 357 42.57 -34.72 -62.97
C THR A 357 41.78 -33.66 -62.15
N GLY A 358 42.29 -32.56 -61.57
CA GLY A 358 43.56 -31.83 -61.66
C GLY A 358 43.57 -30.59 -60.72
N PRO A 359 44.60 -29.72 -60.78
CA PRO A 359 44.89 -28.69 -59.74
C PRO A 359 44.29 -27.29 -60.07
N ALA A 360 44.50 -26.18 -59.33
CA ALA A 360 45.61 -25.82 -58.43
C ALA A 360 45.29 -24.65 -57.45
N LEU A 361 46.17 -24.47 -56.44
CA LEU A 361 46.73 -23.22 -55.84
C LEU A 361 45.84 -21.94 -55.73
N GLY A 362 45.77 -21.18 -54.62
CA GLY A 362 46.72 -20.96 -53.51
C GLY A 362 47.75 -19.86 -53.84
N PRO A 363 48.38 -19.13 -52.86
CA PRO A 363 48.38 -19.31 -51.40
C PRO A 363 48.33 -17.97 -50.56
N THR A 364 48.74 -18.04 -49.27
CA THR A 364 49.23 -16.95 -48.36
C THR A 364 48.25 -15.83 -47.92
N ALA A 365 48.08 -15.44 -46.64
CA ALA A 365 48.99 -15.05 -45.53
C ALA A 365 49.44 -13.55 -45.62
N GLU A 366 49.66 -12.76 -44.55
CA GLU A 366 49.74 -13.05 -43.10
C GLU A 366 49.39 -11.82 -42.19
N HIS A 367 49.76 -11.87 -40.89
CA HIS A 367 49.48 -10.94 -39.76
C HIS A 367 50.50 -9.74 -39.62
N PRO A 368 50.49 -8.86 -38.57
CA PRO A 368 49.44 -7.93 -38.10
C PRO A 368 49.80 -6.39 -38.11
N PRO A 369 50.09 -5.64 -37.01
CA PRO A 369 49.26 -4.50 -36.56
C PRO A 369 49.98 -3.13 -36.37
N SER A 370 49.25 -2.09 -35.92
CA SER A 370 49.63 -1.05 -34.91
C SER A 370 49.05 0.35 -35.19
N ALA A 371 49.20 1.28 -34.22
CA ALA A 371 48.44 2.52 -34.05
C ALA A 371 49.18 3.83 -34.43
N ALA A 372 48.40 4.92 -34.60
CA ALA A 372 48.84 6.31 -34.37
C ALA A 372 47.64 7.29 -34.20
N GLY A 373 47.85 8.40 -33.49
CA GLY A 373 47.07 9.66 -33.58
C GLY A 373 48.04 10.80 -33.97
N PRO A 374 47.90 12.06 -33.48
CA PRO A 374 46.74 12.78 -32.92
C PRO A 374 46.57 14.19 -33.56
N THR A 375 45.58 15.03 -33.15
CA THR A 375 45.73 16.50 -33.02
C THR A 375 44.56 17.21 -32.29
N THR A 376 44.76 18.49 -31.95
CA THR A 376 44.13 19.28 -30.87
C THR A 376 43.20 20.44 -31.29
N MET A 377 42.28 20.79 -30.37
CA MET A 377 41.81 22.14 -29.97
C MET A 377 41.17 23.12 -30.99
N ALA A 378 39.95 23.57 -30.65
CA ALA A 378 39.48 24.96 -30.73
C ALA A 378 38.30 25.18 -29.74
N GLU A 379 38.10 26.38 -29.20
CA GLU A 379 37.28 26.58 -27.98
C GLU A 379 36.56 27.95 -27.93
N ILE A 380 35.31 27.99 -27.43
CA ILE A 380 34.62 29.18 -26.83
C ILE A 380 34.26 30.34 -27.81
N PRO A 381 33.31 31.28 -27.52
CA PRO A 381 32.80 31.70 -26.20
C PRO A 381 31.27 31.74 -25.99
N ALA A 382 30.89 32.03 -24.73
CA ALA A 382 29.57 32.52 -24.31
C ALA A 382 29.72 33.74 -23.38
N ALA A 383 28.82 34.73 -23.49
CA ALA A 383 28.74 35.96 -22.66
C ALA A 383 27.46 36.75 -23.03
N ASN A 384 26.82 37.58 -22.19
CA ASN A 384 26.67 37.64 -20.71
C ASN A 384 25.47 38.60 -20.39
N PRO A 385 24.79 38.57 -19.22
CA PRO A 385 23.61 39.42 -18.95
C PRO A 385 23.88 40.64 -18.05
N ILE A 386 23.25 41.79 -18.35
CA ILE A 386 23.30 43.09 -17.64
C ILE A 386 21.95 43.83 -17.90
N ALA A 387 21.30 44.59 -17.00
CA ALA A 387 21.31 44.70 -15.53
C ALA A 387 20.04 45.47 -15.04
N ARG A 388 19.96 45.81 -13.75
CA ARG A 388 18.90 46.63 -13.11
C ARG A 388 19.02 48.12 -13.47
N GLU A 389 17.92 48.87 -13.33
CA GLU A 389 17.89 49.99 -12.37
C GLU A 389 16.46 50.27 -11.83
N THR A 390 16.26 51.33 -11.05
CA THR A 390 15.21 51.45 -10.02
C THR A 390 14.17 52.54 -10.25
N ALA A 391 12.94 52.29 -9.77
CA ALA A 391 11.99 53.28 -9.24
C ALA A 391 11.16 52.61 -8.14
#